data_AF-A0A7X7GR86-F1
#
_entry.id   AF-A0A7X7GR86-F1
#
_cell.length_a   1.000
_cell.length_b   1.000
_cell.length_c   1.000
_cell.angle_alpha   90.00
_cell.angle_beta   90.00
_cell.angle_gamma   90.00
#
_symmetry.space_group_name_H-M   'P 1'
#
loop_
_entity.id
_entity.type
_entity.pdbx_description
1 polymer ?
#
loop_
_entity_poly.entity_id
_entity_poly.type
_entity_poly.pdbx_seq_one_letter_code
_entity_poly.pdbx_strand_id
1 'polypeptide(L)'
;MTKVAARRLGPPRSAVRLVVLEDGADARSVPALGRPEDELVVIAQGREESPLDLVLRVIHRLSSLEQSRRHVASAVLRVAPRVDEQAAAARDLLARALLTHSAVAGSSELVFDASGSLDAAERTEILELVDRMFQEAVPGRCAIRVQFGEPRPASIPPEGSVAPESGVMPIARVSPLAGPVAATPRSTDDVFPARRARAKG
;
A
#
# COMPACT_ATOMS: atom_id res chain seq x y z
N MET A 1 44.93 11.98 -30.92
CA MET A 1 44.02 12.81 -30.09
C MET A 1 42.58 12.48 -30.47
N THR A 2 41.90 11.65 -29.68
CA THR A 2 40.56 11.13 -29.99
C THR A 2 39.50 12.09 -29.47
N LYS A 3 38.76 12.72 -30.38
CA LYS A 3 37.71 13.70 -30.07
C LYS A 3 36.48 12.95 -29.55
N VAL A 4 36.34 12.83 -28.23
CA VAL A 4 35.15 12.23 -27.61
C VAL A 4 34.00 13.22 -27.78
N ALA A 5 33.08 12.92 -28.69
CA ALA A 5 31.89 13.73 -28.90
C ALA A 5 30.99 13.66 -27.66
N ALA A 6 30.77 14.79 -27.00
CA ALA A 6 29.81 14.90 -25.91
C ALA A 6 28.42 14.50 -26.45
N ARG A 7 27.91 13.34 -26.03
CA ARG A 7 26.52 12.95 -26.26
C ARG A 7 25.64 14.02 -25.63
N ARG A 8 24.90 14.77 -26.46
CA ARG A 8 23.82 15.62 -25.98
C ARG A 8 22.80 14.70 -25.32
N LEU A 9 22.76 14.72 -23.99
CA LEU A 9 21.67 14.15 -23.21
C LEU A 9 20.39 14.82 -23.75
N GLY A 10 19.43 14.02 -24.18
CA GLY A 10 18.12 14.53 -24.62
C GLY A 10 17.43 15.32 -23.51
N PRO A 11 16.22 15.86 -23.78
CA PRO A 11 15.45 16.57 -22.75
C PRO A 11 15.38 15.73 -21.47
N PRO A 12 15.48 16.36 -20.28
CA PRO A 12 15.49 15.65 -19.01
C PRO A 12 14.28 14.73 -18.95
N ARG A 13 14.51 13.44 -18.67
CA ARG A 13 13.44 12.47 -18.45
C ARG A 13 12.57 13.00 -17.32
N SER A 14 11.25 13.06 -17.50
CA SER A 14 10.36 13.50 -16.42
C SER A 14 10.46 12.52 -15.24
N ALA A 15 10.89 13.01 -14.09
CA ALA A 15 10.92 12.29 -12.83
C ALA A 15 9.50 12.10 -12.29
N VAL A 16 9.29 10.97 -11.59
CA VAL A 16 7.98 10.58 -11.06
C VAL A 16 8.07 10.36 -9.57
N ARG A 17 7.11 10.92 -8.85
CA ARG A 17 6.82 10.63 -7.45
C ARG A 17 5.66 9.64 -7.40
N LEU A 18 5.94 8.39 -7.05
CA LEU A 18 4.94 7.33 -6.99
C LEU A 18 4.47 7.15 -5.55
N VAL A 19 3.16 7.17 -5.32
CA VAL A 19 2.55 6.88 -4.03
C VAL A 19 1.62 5.70 -4.19
N VAL A 20 1.86 4.64 -3.43
CA VAL A 20 1.00 3.46 -3.32
C VAL A 20 0.30 3.52 -1.97
N LEU A 21 -1.03 3.46 -1.95
CA LEU A 21 -1.82 3.45 -0.72
C LEU A 21 -2.57 2.14 -0.57
N GLU A 22 -2.34 1.42 0.53
CA GLU A 22 -3.18 0.30 0.92
C GLU A 22 -4.57 0.76 1.40
N ASP A 23 -5.57 -0.12 1.31
CA ASP A 23 -6.91 0.18 1.82
C ASP A 23 -6.87 0.22 3.36
N GLY A 24 -7.41 1.30 3.93
CA GLY A 24 -7.31 1.59 5.36
C GLY A 24 -6.07 2.39 5.78
N ALA A 25 -5.12 2.66 4.88
CA ALA A 25 -4.04 3.60 5.15
C ALA A 25 -4.61 5.04 5.24
N ASP A 26 -4.06 5.88 6.13
CA ASP A 26 -4.45 7.28 6.19
C ASP A 26 -4.08 7.96 4.87
N ALA A 27 -5.00 8.68 4.22
CA ALA A 27 -4.74 9.40 2.97
C ALA A 27 -4.40 10.88 3.19
N ARG A 28 -4.55 11.40 4.42
CA ARG A 28 -4.54 12.84 4.71
C ARG A 28 -3.15 13.50 4.63
N SER A 29 -2.09 12.71 4.61
CA SER A 29 -0.70 13.18 4.71
C SER A 29 0.23 12.42 3.77
N VAL A 30 0.22 12.73 2.48
CA VAL A 30 1.28 12.25 1.58
C VAL A 30 2.55 13.04 1.89
N PRO A 31 3.65 12.40 2.32
CA PRO A 31 4.88 13.13 2.60
C PRO A 31 5.38 13.83 1.34
N ALA A 32 5.84 15.08 1.49
CA ALA A 32 6.36 15.90 0.40
C ALA A 32 7.77 15.42 -0.02
N LEU A 33 7.86 14.22 -0.62
CA LEU A 33 9.13 13.59 -1.00
C LEU A 33 9.49 13.80 -2.47
N GLY A 34 10.68 14.33 -2.75
CA GLY A 34 11.11 14.66 -4.11
C GLY A 34 10.85 16.13 -4.46
N ARG A 35 11.10 16.50 -5.70
CA ARG A 35 11.07 17.91 -6.13
C ARG A 35 9.66 18.33 -6.57
N PRO A 36 9.24 19.58 -6.34
CA PRO A 36 7.88 20.03 -6.67
C PRO A 36 7.54 19.91 -8.17
N GLU A 37 8.55 19.88 -9.04
CA GLU A 37 8.38 19.65 -10.48
C GLU A 37 8.17 18.18 -10.89
N ASP A 38 8.37 17.22 -9.96
CA ASP A 38 8.18 15.80 -10.24
C ASP A 38 6.68 15.48 -10.43
N GLU A 39 6.35 14.67 -11.43
CA GLU A 39 4.95 14.27 -11.65
C GLU A 39 4.50 13.31 -10.54
N LEU A 40 3.42 13.67 -9.84
CA LEU A 40 2.79 12.81 -8.85
C LEU A 40 1.89 11.75 -9.49
N VAL A 41 2.16 10.49 -9.22
CA VAL A 41 1.33 9.35 -9.58
C VAL A 41 0.87 8.66 -8.30
N VAL A 42 -0.44 8.52 -8.13
CA VAL A 42 -1.04 7.88 -6.96
C VAL A 42 -1.79 6.62 -7.39
N ILE A 43 -1.54 5.52 -6.69
CA ILE A 43 -2.23 4.24 -6.87
C ILE A 43 -2.77 3.82 -5.51
N ALA A 44 -4.09 3.95 -5.33
CA ALA A 44 -4.76 3.51 -4.11
C ALA A 44 -5.44 2.15 -4.32
N GLN A 45 -5.40 1.30 -3.30
CA GLN A 45 -6.17 0.07 -3.22
C GLN A 45 -7.66 0.41 -3.13
N GLY A 46 -8.48 -0.23 -3.95
CA GLY A 46 -9.93 -0.18 -3.82
C GLY A 46 -10.42 -1.00 -2.62
N ARG A 47 -11.57 -0.63 -2.05
CA ARG A 47 -12.16 -1.34 -0.89
C ARG A 47 -12.45 -2.82 -1.13
N GLU A 48 -12.76 -3.18 -2.37
CA GLU A 48 -13.05 -4.57 -2.78
C GLU A 48 -11.88 -5.20 -3.54
N GLU A 49 -10.74 -4.49 -3.62
CA GLU A 49 -9.57 -4.94 -4.33
C GLU A 49 -8.69 -5.79 -3.42
N SER A 50 -8.25 -6.95 -3.91
CA SER A 50 -7.31 -7.77 -3.14
C SER A 50 -5.92 -7.11 -3.05
N PRO A 51 -5.12 -7.39 -2.02
CA PRO A 51 -3.75 -6.89 -1.94
C PRO A 51 -2.90 -7.25 -3.18
N LEU A 52 -3.14 -8.42 -3.77
CA LEU A 52 -2.41 -8.88 -4.96
C LEU A 52 -2.83 -8.14 -6.23
N ASP A 53 -4.10 -7.78 -6.38
CA ASP A 53 -4.55 -6.97 -7.53
C ASP A 53 -3.91 -5.57 -7.53
N LEU A 54 -3.74 -4.98 -6.34
CA LEU A 54 -2.97 -3.76 -6.16
C LEU A 54 -1.51 -3.94 -6.65
N VAL A 55 -0.85 -5.03 -6.25
CA VAL A 55 0.51 -5.37 -6.70
C VAL A 55 0.59 -5.39 -8.23
N LEU A 56 -0.33 -6.11 -8.89
CA LEU A 56 -0.36 -6.22 -10.35
C LEU A 56 -0.54 -4.85 -11.02
N ARG A 57 -1.42 -4.01 -10.50
CA ARG A 57 -1.62 -2.63 -11.00
C ARG A 57 -0.37 -1.77 -10.83
N VAL A 58 0.30 -1.87 -9.69
CA VAL A 58 1.55 -1.13 -9.43
C VAL A 58 2.64 -1.59 -10.40
N ILE A 59 2.84 -2.89 -10.59
CA ILE A 59 3.82 -3.44 -11.54
C ILE A 59 3.51 -2.99 -12.98
N HIS A 60 2.24 -3.05 -13.40
CA HIS A 60 1.82 -2.58 -14.72
C HIS A 60 2.12 -1.09 -14.90
N ARG A 61 1.87 -0.27 -13.87
CA ARG A 61 2.18 1.17 -13.92
C ARG A 61 3.68 1.42 -13.98
N LEU A 62 4.48 0.73 -13.17
CA LEU A 62 5.95 0.83 -13.18
C LEU A 62 6.53 0.47 -14.55
N SER A 63 6.04 -0.62 -15.15
CA SER A 63 6.41 -1.05 -16.50
C SER A 63 6.06 0.00 -17.55
N SER A 64 4.87 0.61 -17.47
CA SER A 64 4.45 1.69 -18.36
C SER A 64 5.34 2.93 -18.24
N LEU A 65 5.73 3.31 -17.02
CA LEU A 65 6.66 4.42 -16.79
C LEU A 65 8.03 4.14 -17.42
N GLU A 66 8.56 2.92 -17.24
CA GLU A 66 9.84 2.50 -17.80
C GLU A 66 9.83 2.52 -19.34
N GLN A 67 8.78 1.96 -19.96
CA GLN A 67 8.59 1.97 -21.43
C GLN A 67 8.53 3.40 -21.99
N SER A 68 7.94 4.32 -21.21
CA SER A 68 7.88 5.75 -21.55
C SER A 68 9.18 6.50 -21.24
N ARG A 69 10.25 5.80 -20.82
CA ARG A 69 11.54 6.36 -20.38
C ARG A 69 11.41 7.37 -19.23
N ARG A 70 10.36 7.23 -18.44
CA ARG A 70 10.16 7.96 -17.19
C ARG A 70 10.76 7.15 -16.05
N HIS A 71 11.22 7.82 -15.01
CA HIS A 71 11.88 7.15 -13.89
C HIS A 71 11.24 7.58 -12.57
N VAL A 72 11.17 6.64 -11.63
CA VAL A 72 10.67 6.90 -10.28
C VAL A 72 11.80 7.53 -9.47
N ALA A 73 11.66 8.81 -9.15
CA ALA A 73 12.61 9.54 -8.31
C ALA A 73 12.35 9.29 -6.83
N SER A 74 11.08 9.19 -6.44
CA SER A 74 10.67 8.80 -5.10
C SER A 74 9.44 7.89 -5.14
N ALA A 75 9.42 6.91 -4.26
CA ALA A 75 8.34 5.96 -4.07
C ALA A 75 7.91 5.97 -2.59
N VAL A 76 6.60 6.00 -2.36
CA VAL A 76 6.02 5.92 -1.02
C VAL A 76 5.06 4.74 -1.00
N LEU A 77 5.29 3.79 -0.11
CA LEU A 77 4.32 2.74 0.21
C LEU A 77 3.64 3.10 1.53
N ARG A 78 2.38 3.54 1.46
CA ARG A 78 1.56 3.83 2.63
C ARG A 78 0.84 2.57 3.08
N VAL A 79 1.16 2.13 4.28
CA VAL A 79 0.75 0.84 4.83
C VAL A 79 -0.48 1.00 5.70
N ALA A 80 -1.44 0.09 5.54
CA ALA A 80 -2.62 -0.01 6.38
C ALA A 80 -2.35 -0.86 7.63
N PRO A 81 -3.03 -0.62 8.77
CA PRO A 81 -2.94 -1.46 9.96
C PRO A 81 -3.65 -2.81 9.72
N ARG A 82 -2.92 -3.78 9.16
CA ARG A 82 -3.38 -5.16 8.94
C ARG A 82 -2.20 -6.13 9.00
N VAL A 83 -2.42 -7.31 9.58
CA VAL A 83 -1.40 -8.35 9.86
C VAL A 83 -1.76 -9.71 9.21
N ASP A 84 -2.53 -9.70 8.13
CA ASP A 84 -2.84 -10.94 7.40
C ASP A 84 -1.70 -11.35 6.46
N GLU A 85 -1.54 -12.66 6.24
CA GLU A 85 -0.44 -13.22 5.43
C GLU A 85 -0.46 -12.71 3.98
N GLN A 86 -1.66 -12.47 3.42
CA GLN A 86 -1.80 -11.95 2.06
C GLN A 86 -1.29 -10.51 1.96
N ALA A 87 -1.61 -9.68 2.94
CA ALA A 87 -1.08 -8.33 3.06
C ALA A 87 0.44 -8.31 3.17
N ALA A 88 1.00 -9.11 4.07
CA ALA A 88 2.45 -9.20 4.28
C ALA A 88 3.18 -9.62 2.99
N ALA A 89 2.66 -10.63 2.28
CA ALA A 89 3.20 -11.07 1.00
C ALA A 89 3.08 -9.98 -0.10
N ALA A 90 1.94 -9.30 -0.17
CA ALA A 90 1.74 -8.21 -1.12
C ALA A 90 2.68 -7.03 -0.87
N ARG A 91 2.92 -6.67 0.40
CA ARG A 91 3.89 -5.63 0.79
C ARG A 91 5.31 -5.99 0.38
N ASP A 92 5.71 -7.24 0.59
CA ASP A 92 7.02 -7.73 0.16
C ASP A 92 7.19 -7.61 -1.37
N LEU A 93 6.18 -8.03 -2.14
CA LEU A 93 6.18 -7.89 -3.60
C LEU A 93 6.21 -6.42 -4.05
N LEU A 94 5.39 -5.56 -3.43
CA LEU A 94 5.38 -4.12 -3.71
C LEU A 94 6.73 -3.49 -3.41
N ALA A 95 7.30 -3.77 -2.24
CA ALA A 95 8.59 -3.24 -1.82
C ALA A 95 9.71 -3.62 -2.79
N ARG A 96 9.79 -4.89 -3.19
CA ARG A 96 10.76 -5.38 -4.18
C ARG A 96 10.59 -4.70 -5.55
N ALA A 97 9.35 -4.58 -6.01
CA ALA A 97 9.06 -3.93 -7.29
C ALA A 97 9.46 -2.45 -7.25
N LEU A 98 9.06 -1.73 -6.21
CA LEU A 98 9.42 -0.32 -6.02
C LEU A 98 10.94 -0.12 -5.91
N LEU A 99 11.63 -0.93 -5.10
CA LEU A 99 13.08 -0.89 -4.95
C LEU A 99 13.80 -1.11 -6.29
N THR A 100 13.40 -2.14 -7.04
CA THR A 100 13.99 -2.47 -8.34
C THR A 100 13.85 -1.31 -9.33
N HIS A 101 12.65 -0.74 -9.47
CA HIS A 101 12.42 0.36 -10.41
C HIS A 101 13.06 1.68 -9.96
N SER A 102 13.16 1.91 -8.66
CA SER A 102 13.78 3.12 -8.10
C SER A 102 15.31 3.09 -8.30
N ALA A 103 15.95 1.92 -8.14
CA ALA A 103 17.38 1.75 -8.33
C ALA A 103 17.87 2.06 -9.77
N VAL A 104 17.00 2.03 -10.78
CA VAL A 104 17.33 2.37 -12.17
C VAL A 104 17.59 3.88 -12.34
N ALA A 105 17.01 4.73 -11.50
CA ALA A 105 17.17 6.19 -11.59
C ALA A 105 18.53 6.70 -11.10
N GLY A 106 19.32 5.88 -10.38
CA GLY A 106 20.66 6.22 -9.90
C GLY A 106 20.70 6.99 -8.57
N SER A 107 19.65 7.76 -8.25
CA SER A 107 19.43 8.33 -6.92
C SER A 107 17.94 8.43 -6.68
N SER A 108 17.40 7.48 -5.91
CA SER A 108 15.97 7.42 -5.61
C SER A 108 15.72 7.26 -4.12
N GLU A 109 14.48 7.47 -3.69
CA GLU A 109 14.06 7.27 -2.31
C GLU A 109 12.84 6.34 -2.26
N LEU A 110 12.87 5.33 -1.38
CA LEU A 110 11.75 4.46 -1.06
C LEU A 110 11.38 4.69 0.40
N VAL A 111 10.14 5.12 0.65
CA VAL A 111 9.63 5.39 1.99
C VAL A 111 8.48 4.45 2.33
N PHE A 112 8.62 3.74 3.43
CA PHE A 112 7.55 3.00 4.08
C PHE A 112 6.86 3.93 5.05
N ASP A 113 5.66 4.37 4.71
CA ASP A 113 4.88 5.29 5.53
C ASP A 113 3.81 4.51 6.29
N ALA A 114 4.08 4.35 7.58
CA ALA A 114 3.24 3.74 8.59
C ALA A 114 2.73 4.82 9.57
N SER A 115 2.30 5.97 9.04
CA SER A 115 1.76 7.10 9.82
C SER A 115 0.44 6.84 10.55
N GLY A 116 -0.20 5.69 10.31
CA GLY A 116 -1.35 5.23 11.06
C GLY A 116 -1.02 4.78 12.49
N SER A 117 -2.06 4.54 13.29
CA SER A 117 -1.91 3.88 14.58
C SER A 117 -1.62 2.40 14.37
N LEU A 118 -0.34 2.05 14.26
CA LEU A 118 0.12 0.66 14.24
C LEU A 118 0.37 0.12 15.64
N ASP A 119 -0.05 -1.11 15.89
CA ASP A 119 0.33 -1.88 17.07
C ASP A 119 1.80 -2.36 17.00
N ALA A 120 2.25 -3.06 18.05
CA ALA A 120 3.63 -3.53 18.13
C ALA A 120 3.95 -4.64 17.11
N ALA A 121 2.99 -5.50 16.78
CA ALA A 121 3.18 -6.60 15.84
C ALA A 121 3.30 -6.06 14.41
N GLU A 122 2.42 -5.14 14.03
CA GLU A 122 2.45 -4.43 12.75
C GLU A 122 3.76 -3.66 12.55
N ARG A 123 4.23 -2.96 13.60
CA ARG A 123 5.52 -2.26 13.56
C ARG A 123 6.68 -3.23 13.34
N THR A 124 6.70 -4.36 14.03
CA THR A 124 7.73 -5.39 13.84
C THR A 124 7.70 -5.94 12.42
N GLU A 125 6.54 -6.28 11.87
CA GLU A 125 6.41 -6.78 10.49
C GLU A 125 7.02 -5.79 9.47
N ILE A 126 6.73 -4.49 9.62
CA ILE A 126 7.25 -3.46 8.73
C ILE A 126 8.75 -3.26 8.90
N LEU A 127 9.28 -3.32 10.12
CA LEU A 127 10.73 -3.25 10.36
C LEU A 127 11.44 -4.46 9.74
N GLU A 128 10.90 -5.66 9.90
CA GLU A 128 11.46 -6.88 9.27
C GLU A 128 11.44 -6.79 7.74
N LEU A 129 10.37 -6.26 7.16
CA LEU A 129 10.29 -5.99 5.73
C LEU A 129 11.35 -4.99 5.27
N VAL A 130 11.49 -3.88 5.98
CA VAL A 130 12.48 -2.84 5.68
C VAL A 130 13.91 -3.39 5.77
N ASP A 131 14.20 -4.20 6.78
CA ASP A 131 15.49 -4.87 6.94
C ASP A 131 15.79 -5.79 5.76
N ARG A 132 14.82 -6.59 5.29
CA ARG A 132 14.98 -7.40 4.07
C ARG A 132 15.29 -6.51 2.85
N MET A 133 14.61 -5.38 2.70
CA MET A 133 14.86 -4.46 1.59
C MET A 133 16.25 -3.82 1.66
N PHE A 134 16.75 -3.51 2.86
CA PHE A 134 18.12 -3.03 3.03
C PHE A 134 19.16 -4.06 2.60
N GLN A 135 18.95 -5.36 2.89
CA GLN A 135 19.85 -6.42 2.44
C GLN A 135 19.86 -6.61 0.92
N GLU A 136 18.75 -6.32 0.25
CA GLU A 136 18.61 -6.44 -1.21
C GLU A 136 19.02 -5.18 -1.98
N ALA A 137 19.04 -4.03 -1.32
CA ALA A 137 19.33 -2.75 -1.96
C ALA A 137 20.80 -2.65 -2.42
N VAL A 138 21.00 -2.16 -3.65
CA VAL A 138 22.33 -1.80 -4.14
C VAL A 138 22.78 -0.50 -3.46
N PRO A 139 23.93 -0.49 -2.76
CA PRO A 139 24.40 0.70 -2.04
C PRO A 139 24.47 1.94 -2.96
N GLY A 140 23.90 3.05 -2.47
CA GLY A 140 23.93 4.35 -3.16
C GLY A 140 22.92 4.53 -4.29
N ARG A 141 22.08 3.54 -4.62
CA ARG A 141 21.06 3.68 -5.69
C ARG A 141 19.67 4.06 -5.20
N CYS A 142 19.32 3.62 -3.99
CA CYS A 142 18.02 3.88 -3.39
C CYS A 142 18.21 4.10 -1.89
N ALA A 143 17.76 5.25 -1.37
CA ALA A 143 17.65 5.49 0.05
C ALA A 143 16.34 4.89 0.56
N ILE A 144 16.42 3.96 1.52
CA ILE A 144 15.23 3.37 2.14
C ILE A 144 14.98 4.09 3.47
N ARG A 145 13.73 4.46 3.73
CA ARG A 145 13.30 5.07 4.99
C ARG A 145 12.00 4.46 5.48
N VAL A 146 11.82 4.50 6.79
CA VAL A 146 10.56 4.16 7.44
C VAL A 146 10.08 5.36 8.26
N GLN A 147 8.80 5.67 8.16
CA GLN A 147 8.15 6.72 8.92
C GLN A 147 6.99 6.11 9.70
N PHE A 148 7.04 6.22 11.03
CA PHE A 148 5.92 5.85 11.90
C PHE A 148 5.17 7.10 12.33
N GLY A 149 3.86 6.96 12.51
CA GLY A 149 3.04 8.01 13.10
C GLY A 149 3.43 8.27 14.54
N GLU A 150 3.09 9.46 15.04
CA GLU A 150 3.12 9.68 16.48
C GLU A 150 2.27 8.60 17.15
N PRO A 151 2.78 7.91 18.18
CA PRO A 151 1.96 6.98 18.94
C PRO A 151 0.77 7.79 19.45
N ARG A 152 -0.44 7.41 19.03
CA ARG A 152 -1.66 8.06 19.52
C ARG A 152 -1.57 8.02 21.04
N PRO A 153 -1.52 9.17 21.74
CA PRO A 153 -1.42 9.15 23.19
C PRO A 153 -2.55 8.27 23.69
N ALA A 154 -2.22 7.28 24.53
CA ALA A 154 -3.21 6.42 25.14
C ALA A 154 -4.31 7.35 25.65
N SER A 155 -5.52 7.22 25.09
CA SER A 155 -6.62 8.13 25.41
C SER A 155 -6.74 8.11 26.92
N ILE A 156 -6.29 9.21 27.56
CA ILE A 156 -6.34 9.34 29.00
C ILE A 156 -7.82 9.14 29.32
N PRO A 157 -8.18 8.07 30.07
CA PRO A 157 -9.58 7.87 30.42
C PRO A 157 -10.04 9.18 31.05
N PRO A 158 -11.19 9.74 30.62
CA PRO A 158 -11.62 11.05 31.09
C PRO A 158 -11.61 11.05 32.62
N GLU A 159 -10.67 11.79 33.22
CA GLU A 159 -10.61 12.02 34.65
C GLU A 159 -11.95 12.67 35.04
N GLY A 160 -12.85 11.86 35.62
CA GLY A 160 -14.19 12.30 35.95
C GLY A 160 -15.34 11.46 35.40
N SER A 161 -15.10 10.30 34.78
CA SER A 161 -16.15 9.27 34.67
C SER A 161 -16.41 8.65 36.04
N VAL A 162 -16.96 9.44 36.96
CA VAL A 162 -17.59 8.98 38.19
C VAL A 162 -18.70 8.04 37.75
N ALA A 163 -18.54 6.75 38.06
CA ALA A 163 -19.60 5.77 37.85
C ALA A 163 -20.87 6.32 38.51
N PRO A 164 -22.01 6.43 37.80
CA PRO A 164 -23.28 6.67 38.48
C PRO A 164 -23.49 5.48 39.43
N GLU A 165 -23.52 5.78 40.72
CA GLU A 165 -23.83 4.80 41.76
C GLU A 165 -25.12 4.06 41.39
N SER A 166 -25.06 2.74 41.53
CA SER A 166 -26.13 1.77 41.33
C SER A 166 -27.49 2.26 41.82
N GLY A 167 -28.27 2.84 40.91
CA GLY A 167 -29.72 2.91 41.00
C GLY A 167 -30.32 1.57 40.60
N VAL A 168 -30.59 0.72 41.59
CA VAL A 168 -31.39 -0.51 41.45
C VAL A 168 -32.73 -0.16 40.79
N MET A 169 -33.01 -0.72 39.61
CA MET A 169 -34.37 -0.78 39.05
C MET A 169 -34.58 -2.05 38.19
N PRO A 170 -35.86 -2.48 38.05
CA PRO A 170 -36.25 -3.86 38.21
C PRO A 170 -36.21 -4.69 36.92
N ILE A 171 -36.13 -5.99 37.13
CA ILE A 171 -36.26 -7.09 36.18
C ILE A 171 -37.58 -6.96 35.42
N ALA A 172 -37.52 -6.53 34.16
CA ALA A 172 -38.63 -6.67 33.22
C ALA A 172 -38.47 -7.98 32.42
N ARG A 173 -39.60 -8.68 32.32
CA ARG A 173 -39.76 -10.07 31.93
C ARG A 173 -39.22 -10.41 30.53
N VAL A 174 -38.60 -11.58 30.50
CA VAL A 174 -38.36 -12.44 29.34
C VAL A 174 -39.67 -12.71 28.61
N SER A 175 -39.70 -12.49 27.29
CA SER A 175 -40.64 -13.17 26.38
C SER A 175 -39.85 -14.10 25.47
N PRO A 176 -40.23 -15.39 25.38
CA PRO A 176 -39.54 -16.35 24.53
C PRO A 176 -40.15 -16.41 23.11
N LEU A 177 -39.24 -16.62 22.14
CA LEU A 177 -39.31 -17.65 21.10
C LEU A 177 -40.49 -17.64 20.10
N ALA A 178 -40.19 -17.29 18.84
CA ALA A 178 -40.65 -18.02 17.66
C ALA A 178 -39.87 -17.58 16.40
N GLY A 179 -39.02 -18.47 15.85
CA GLY A 179 -38.73 -18.49 14.40
C GLY A 179 -39.89 -19.16 13.66
N PRO A 180 -39.72 -19.78 12.47
CA PRO A 180 -38.67 -19.66 11.45
C PRO A 180 -39.27 -19.30 10.07
N VAL A 181 -38.55 -18.64 9.14
CA VAL A 181 -39.01 -18.61 7.73
C VAL A 181 -37.86 -18.62 6.71
N ALA A 182 -37.87 -19.71 5.94
CA ALA A 182 -37.46 -19.88 4.54
C ALA A 182 -35.98 -19.69 4.13
N ALA A 183 -35.30 -20.83 4.01
CA ALA A 183 -34.29 -21.03 2.97
C ALA A 183 -34.94 -20.91 1.58
N THR A 184 -34.30 -20.16 0.67
CA THR A 184 -34.62 -20.21 -0.76
C THR A 184 -33.35 -20.62 -1.51
N PRO A 185 -33.35 -21.73 -2.27
CA PRO A 185 -32.28 -22.02 -3.21
C PRO A 185 -32.56 -21.26 -4.52
N ARG A 186 -31.60 -20.47 -5.00
CA ARG A 186 -31.52 -20.03 -6.40
C ARG A 186 -30.18 -20.53 -6.93
N SER A 187 -30.25 -21.65 -7.65
CA SER A 187 -30.30 -21.70 -9.11
C SER A 187 -28.88 -21.70 -9.68
N THR A 188 -28.40 -22.91 -9.89
CA THR A 188 -27.54 -23.28 -11.01
C THR A 188 -28.11 -22.68 -12.29
N ASP A 189 -27.22 -22.08 -13.09
CA ASP A 189 -27.22 -21.99 -14.55
C ASP A 189 -26.68 -20.62 -14.99
N ASP A 190 -25.43 -20.61 -15.42
CA ASP A 190 -24.98 -19.90 -16.63
C ASP A 190 -23.51 -20.28 -16.87
N VAL A 191 -23.29 -21.35 -17.64
CA VAL A 191 -23.02 -21.29 -19.08
C VAL A 191 -21.75 -20.49 -19.38
N PHE A 192 -20.64 -21.21 -19.39
CA PHE A 192 -19.41 -20.81 -20.07
C PHE A 192 -19.59 -20.95 -21.60
N PRO A 193 -19.48 -19.87 -22.39
CA PRO A 193 -19.10 -20.02 -23.79
C PRO A 193 -17.57 -20.01 -23.89
N ALA A 194 -17.00 -21.19 -24.12
CA ALA A 194 -15.68 -21.34 -24.70
C ALA A 194 -15.63 -20.58 -26.05
N ARG A 195 -14.75 -19.58 -26.18
CA ARG A 195 -14.41 -19.02 -27.49
C ARG A 195 -12.90 -18.95 -27.72
N ARG A 196 -12.45 -20.03 -28.36
CA ARG A 196 -11.60 -20.09 -29.57
C ARG A 196 -10.34 -19.21 -29.60
N ALA A 197 -9.22 -19.92 -29.53
CA ALA A 197 -7.97 -19.57 -30.18
C ALA A 197 -8.18 -19.04 -31.62
N ARG A 198 -7.51 -17.94 -31.93
CA ARG A 198 -7.10 -17.61 -33.30
C ARG A 198 -5.58 -17.63 -33.35
N ALA A 199 -5.09 -18.64 -34.07
CA ALA A 199 -3.75 -18.67 -34.63
C ALA A 199 -3.71 -17.86 -35.93
N LYS A 200 -2.48 -17.46 -36.29
CA LYS A 200 -1.96 -17.10 -37.62
C LYS A 200 -2.04 -15.63 -38.05
N GLY A 201 -0.86 -15.05 -38.06
CA GLY A 201 -0.36 -13.95 -38.88
C GLY A 201 1.16 -13.99 -38.74
#